data_AF-A0A1Y6JTB1-F1
#
_entry.id   AF-A0A1Y6JTB1-F1
#
_cell.length_a   1.000
_cell.length_b   1.000
_cell.length_c   1.000
_cell.angle_alpha   90.00
_cell.angle_beta   90.00
_cell.angle_gamma   90.00
#
_symmetry.space_group_name_H-M   'P 1'
#
loop_
_entity.id
_entity.type
_entity.pdbx_description
1 polymer ?
#
loop_
_entity_poly.entity_id
_entity_poly.type
_entity_poly.pdbx_seq_one_letter_code
_entity_poly.pdbx_strand_id
1 'polypeptide(L)'
;MRLLLKHCRKSRPCKALTKDMDVRFLAIHLKAEKPFIIHGFYPDARSPVSLPSCPKCNSEYTYEDGSLLICPECAHEWSADGGGSEASDDVKVIKDSTGNVLQDGDTITVIKDLKVKGSSLVVKVGTKVKNIRLVDGDHDIDCKIDGIGAMKLKSEFVRKV
;
A
#
# COMPACT_ATOMS: atom_id res chain seq x y z
N MET A 1 -19.53 -1.57 -55.52
CA MET A 1 -20.83 -1.53 -54.80
C MET A 1 -20.68 -2.23 -53.46
N ARG A 2 -20.66 -1.47 -52.36
CA ARG A 2 -21.56 -1.60 -51.17
C ARG A 2 -21.76 -3.07 -50.75
N LEU A 3 -21.25 -3.51 -49.60
CA LEU A 3 -21.88 -3.24 -48.31
C LEU A 3 -20.91 -3.38 -47.14
N LEU A 4 -20.78 -2.28 -46.39
CA LEU A 4 -20.18 -2.20 -45.05
C LEU A 4 -21.10 -2.87 -44.02
N LEU A 5 -20.63 -3.91 -43.34
CA LEU A 5 -21.29 -4.44 -42.13
C LEU A 5 -20.96 -3.55 -40.93
N LYS A 6 -21.80 -2.53 -40.74
CA LYS A 6 -21.94 -1.77 -39.50
C LYS A 6 -22.60 -2.65 -38.43
N HIS A 7 -21.82 -3.21 -37.51
CA HIS A 7 -22.36 -3.75 -36.26
C HIS A 7 -22.31 -2.69 -35.16
N CYS A 8 -23.35 -1.86 -35.15
CA CYS A 8 -23.67 -0.92 -34.09
C CYS A 8 -24.68 -1.57 -33.14
N ARG A 9 -24.26 -2.03 -31.96
CA ARG A 9 -25.15 -2.44 -30.86
C ARG A 9 -25.13 -1.41 -29.73
N LYS A 10 -25.98 -0.41 -29.92
CA LYS A 10 -26.89 0.24 -28.96
C LYS A 10 -26.81 -0.22 -27.49
N SER A 11 -26.46 0.75 -26.63
CA SER A 11 -27.16 1.13 -25.38
C SER A 11 -27.27 0.12 -24.22
N ARG A 12 -26.59 0.43 -23.10
CA ARG A 12 -27.23 0.97 -21.87
C ARG A 12 -26.19 1.30 -20.76
N PRO A 13 -26.24 2.51 -20.17
CA PRO A 13 -25.72 2.80 -18.84
C PRO A 13 -26.87 2.66 -17.81
N CYS A 14 -26.66 1.93 -16.72
CA CYS A 14 -27.57 1.76 -15.55
C CYS A 14 -26.72 1.02 -14.48
N LYS A 15 -26.63 1.33 -13.19
CA LYS A 15 -27.41 2.11 -12.21
C LYS A 15 -26.44 2.42 -11.05
N ALA A 16 -26.37 3.66 -10.58
CA ALA A 16 -26.99 4.12 -9.34
C ALA A 16 -26.49 3.40 -8.06
N LEU A 17 -25.58 4.05 -7.33
CA LEU A 17 -25.47 3.87 -5.89
C LEU A 17 -25.46 5.24 -5.22
N THR A 18 -26.66 5.81 -5.10
CA THR A 18 -26.98 6.90 -4.18
C THR A 18 -27.44 6.28 -2.86
N LYS A 19 -26.82 6.65 -1.75
CA LYS A 19 -27.46 6.64 -0.42
C LYS A 19 -26.75 7.62 0.50
N ASP A 20 -27.13 8.87 0.32
CA ASP A 20 -27.31 9.84 1.40
C ASP A 20 -28.13 9.20 2.54
N MET A 21 -27.65 9.34 3.76
CA MET A 21 -28.50 9.33 4.96
C MET A 21 -27.84 10.22 6.02
N ASP A 22 -27.96 11.53 5.80
CA ASP A 22 -27.98 12.51 6.89
C ASP A 22 -29.33 12.40 7.60
N VAL A 23 -29.31 12.01 8.87
CA VAL A 23 -30.40 12.27 9.81
C VAL A 23 -29.80 12.69 11.14
N ARG A 24 -29.66 14.00 11.27
CA ARG A 24 -29.71 14.73 12.55
C ARG A 24 -30.96 14.34 13.33
N PHE A 25 -30.81 14.12 14.64
CA PHE A 25 -31.76 14.23 15.77
C PHE A 25 -31.35 13.15 16.78
N LEU A 26 -31.12 13.37 18.08
CA LEU A 26 -31.64 14.39 18.98
C LEU A 26 -30.73 14.47 20.22
N ALA A 27 -30.63 15.68 20.77
CA ALA A 27 -30.04 16.09 22.04
C ALA A 27 -30.17 15.08 23.21
N ILE A 28 -29.24 15.13 24.19
CA ILE A 28 -29.55 15.43 25.61
C ILE A 28 -28.31 16.03 26.31
N HIS A 29 -28.51 17.20 26.91
CA HIS A 29 -27.71 17.83 27.95
C HIS A 29 -27.29 16.88 29.08
N LEU A 30 -26.03 16.93 29.51
CA LEU A 30 -25.72 16.71 30.93
C LEU A 30 -24.73 17.75 31.46
N LYS A 31 -25.33 18.71 32.13
CA LYS A 31 -24.75 19.54 33.17
C LYS A 31 -24.47 18.61 34.37
N ALA A 32 -23.21 18.45 34.74
CA ALA A 32 -22.85 17.87 36.04
C ALA A 32 -21.65 18.65 36.59
N GLU A 33 -22.00 19.60 37.44
CA GLU A 33 -21.14 20.34 38.32
C GLU A 33 -20.89 19.45 39.55
N LYS A 34 -19.72 19.62 40.20
CA LYS A 34 -19.28 19.15 41.54
C LYS A 34 -18.37 17.91 41.54
N PRO A 35 -17.56 17.71 42.61
CA PRO A 35 -16.73 18.68 43.32
C PRO A 35 -15.32 18.12 43.61
N PHE A 36 -14.45 19.03 44.00
CA PHE A 36 -13.20 18.80 44.72
C PHE A 36 -13.38 17.76 45.85
N ILE A 37 -12.80 16.55 45.72
CA ILE A 37 -12.52 15.65 46.85
C ILE A 37 -11.07 15.19 46.76
N ILE A 38 -10.28 15.82 47.60
CA ILE A 38 -9.00 15.36 48.12
C ILE A 38 -9.26 14.17 49.08
N HIS A 39 -8.73 12.99 48.77
CA HIS A 39 -8.07 12.08 49.73
C HIS A 39 -7.63 10.78 49.06
N GLY A 40 -6.35 10.41 49.23
CA GLY A 40 -5.97 9.01 49.40
C GLY A 40 -5.42 8.25 48.19
N PHE A 41 -4.16 8.51 47.86
CA PHE A 41 -3.10 7.48 47.87
C PHE A 41 -3.51 6.03 47.48
N TYR A 42 -3.70 5.78 46.18
CA TYR A 42 -3.33 4.52 45.52
C TYR A 42 -3.05 4.81 44.03
N PRO A 43 -1.79 5.02 43.63
CA PRO A 43 -1.42 5.18 42.23
C PRO A 43 -1.25 3.79 41.61
N ASP A 44 -2.35 3.10 41.31
CA ASP A 44 -2.45 2.16 40.19
C ASP A 44 -3.89 1.63 40.12
N ALA A 45 -4.81 2.45 39.62
CA ALA A 45 -5.97 1.91 38.95
C ALA A 45 -5.61 1.82 37.46
N ARG A 46 -4.72 0.89 37.10
CA ARG A 46 -4.62 0.44 35.71
C ARG A 46 -5.88 -0.34 35.40
N SER A 47 -6.91 0.46 35.08
CA SER A 47 -8.18 0.11 34.46
C SER A 47 -7.97 -0.99 33.42
N PRO A 48 -8.90 -1.96 33.30
CA PRO A 48 -8.74 -3.13 32.45
C PRO A 48 -8.38 -2.71 31.03
N VAL A 49 -7.12 -2.96 30.64
CA VAL A 49 -6.71 -2.88 29.25
C VAL A 49 -7.52 -3.94 28.52
N SER A 50 -8.56 -3.49 27.80
CA SER A 50 -9.33 -4.34 26.89
C SER A 50 -8.44 -4.65 25.68
N LEU A 51 -7.50 -5.58 25.89
CA LEU A 51 -6.57 -6.06 24.90
C LEU A 51 -7.33 -6.88 23.84
N PRO A 52 -6.95 -6.79 22.56
CA PRO A 52 -7.61 -7.56 21.52
C PRO A 52 -7.38 -9.07 21.73
N SER A 53 -8.39 -9.87 21.40
CA SER A 53 -8.27 -11.33 21.39
C SER A 53 -7.20 -11.78 20.38
N CYS A 54 -6.55 -12.90 20.65
CA CYS A 54 -5.51 -13.42 19.77
C CYS A 54 -6.07 -13.77 18.38
N PRO A 55 -5.45 -13.32 17.27
CA PRO A 55 -5.94 -13.61 15.92
C PRO A 55 -5.80 -15.09 15.50
N LYS A 56 -4.94 -15.86 16.19
CA LYS A 56 -4.65 -17.26 15.85
C LYS A 56 -5.56 -18.26 16.54
N CYS A 57 -5.90 -18.01 17.81
CA CYS A 57 -6.71 -18.92 18.62
C CYS A 57 -7.99 -18.29 19.19
N ASN A 58 -8.24 -17.02 18.91
CA ASN A 58 -9.38 -16.25 19.43
C ASN A 58 -9.47 -16.26 20.98
N SER A 59 -8.35 -16.47 21.66
CA SER A 59 -8.29 -16.44 23.12
C SER A 59 -8.37 -14.99 23.63
N GLU A 60 -9.13 -14.77 24.70
CA GLU A 60 -9.28 -13.47 25.38
C GLU A 60 -8.07 -13.13 26.26
N TYR A 61 -7.24 -14.14 26.57
CA TYR A 61 -6.11 -14.00 27.48
C TYR A 61 -4.85 -13.54 26.74
N THR A 62 -4.85 -12.31 26.24
CA THR A 62 -3.65 -11.65 25.68
C THR A 62 -2.95 -10.84 26.76
N TYR A 63 -1.62 -10.86 26.82
CA TYR A 63 -0.84 -9.94 27.66
C TYR A 63 0.13 -9.10 26.84
N GLU A 64 0.42 -7.88 27.31
CA GLU A 64 1.44 -7.00 26.73
C GLU A 64 2.82 -7.28 27.37
N ASP A 65 3.85 -7.46 26.55
CA ASP A 65 5.26 -7.43 26.95
C ASP A 65 5.95 -6.30 26.18
N GLY A 66 6.08 -5.15 26.84
CA GLY A 66 6.61 -3.93 26.23
C GLY A 66 5.73 -3.41 25.10
N SER A 67 6.12 -3.67 23.85
CA SER A 67 5.41 -3.24 22.63
C SER A 67 4.72 -4.39 21.88
N LEU A 68 4.88 -5.63 22.37
CA LEU A 68 4.29 -6.83 21.79
C LEU A 68 3.11 -7.32 22.64
N LEU A 69 2.17 -7.96 21.97
CA LEU A 69 1.07 -8.73 22.53
C LEU A 69 1.38 -10.22 22.36
N ILE A 70 1.23 -10.98 23.44
CA ILE A 70 1.55 -12.40 23.47
C ILE A 70 0.35 -13.19 23.98
N CYS A 71 0.08 -14.30 23.31
CA CYS A 71 -0.94 -15.26 23.72
C CYS A 71 -0.30 -16.48 24.42
N PRO A 72 -0.64 -16.80 25.68
CA PRO A 72 -0.12 -17.95 26.41
C PRO A 72 -0.65 -19.29 25.88
N GLU A 73 -1.80 -19.31 25.22
CA GLU A 73 -2.41 -20.53 24.69
C GLU A 73 -1.73 -21.05 23.42
N CYS A 74 -1.15 -20.14 22.61
CA CYS A 74 -0.58 -20.51 21.32
C CYS A 74 0.83 -19.96 21.05
N ALA A 75 1.42 -19.27 22.04
CA ALA A 75 2.71 -18.59 21.96
C ALA A 75 2.84 -17.70 20.72
N HIS A 76 1.72 -17.11 20.28
CA HIS A 76 1.72 -16.18 19.16
C HIS A 76 2.05 -14.78 19.67
N GLU A 77 2.99 -14.13 19.00
CA GLU A 77 3.49 -12.80 19.28
C GLU A 77 3.05 -11.87 18.16
N TRP A 78 2.42 -10.74 18.48
CA TRP A 78 2.01 -9.73 17.50
C TRP A 78 2.05 -8.32 18.07
N SER A 79 2.15 -7.30 17.24
CA SER A 79 2.14 -5.90 17.68
C SER A 79 0.69 -5.40 17.87
N ALA A 80 0.45 -4.55 18.88
CA ALA A 80 -0.88 -3.97 19.14
C ALA A 80 -1.34 -3.02 18.01
N ASP A 81 -0.41 -2.26 17.45
CA ASP A 81 -0.52 -1.73 16.10
C ASP A 81 -0.32 -2.91 15.16
N GLY A 82 -1.30 -3.28 14.32
CA GLY A 82 -1.25 -4.43 13.40
C GLY A 82 -0.15 -4.39 12.32
N GLY A 83 1.00 -3.79 12.59
CA GLY A 83 2.26 -4.01 11.91
C GLY A 83 2.93 -5.25 12.47
N GLY A 84 2.55 -6.42 11.93
CA GLY A 84 3.49 -7.52 11.87
C GLY A 84 4.75 -6.98 11.23
N SER A 85 5.82 -6.87 12.03
CA SER A 85 7.17 -6.75 11.51
C SER A 85 7.52 -8.08 10.87
N GLU A 86 6.89 -8.36 9.72
CA GLU A 86 7.60 -9.05 8.67
C GLU A 86 8.85 -8.22 8.46
N ALA A 87 9.97 -8.77 8.90
CA ALA A 87 11.28 -8.46 8.36
C ALA A 87 11.23 -8.73 6.85
N SER A 88 10.49 -7.90 6.12
CA SER A 88 10.80 -7.60 4.74
C SER A 88 12.07 -6.79 4.87
N ASP A 89 13.19 -7.52 4.78
CA ASP A 89 14.48 -7.06 4.31
C ASP A 89 14.36 -5.66 3.70
N ASP A 90 15.18 -4.74 4.17
CA ASP A 90 15.32 -3.33 3.75
C ASP A 90 15.69 -3.19 2.25
N VAL A 91 15.27 -4.13 1.40
CA VAL A 91 15.17 -3.98 -0.03
C VAL A 91 14.13 -2.92 -0.29
N LYS A 92 14.61 -1.70 -0.49
CA LYS A 92 13.86 -0.58 -1.07
C LYS A 92 12.95 -1.11 -2.18
N VAL A 93 11.67 -1.23 -1.88
CA VAL A 93 10.68 -1.82 -2.78
C VAL A 93 10.42 -0.83 -3.90
N ILE A 94 11.14 -0.98 -5.02
CA ILE A 94 10.94 -0.14 -6.20
C ILE A 94 9.66 -0.59 -6.91
N LYS A 95 8.70 0.31 -7.00
CA LYS A 95 7.40 0.08 -7.64
C LYS A 95 7.35 0.74 -9.00
N ASP A 96 6.76 0.06 -9.98
CA ASP A 96 6.50 0.63 -11.31
C ASP A 96 5.37 1.67 -11.27
N SER A 97 5.12 2.34 -12.40
CA SER A 97 4.00 3.29 -12.59
C SER A 97 2.61 2.72 -12.24
N THR A 98 2.44 1.40 -12.37
CA THR A 98 1.23 0.63 -12.09
C THR A 98 1.18 0.09 -10.65
N GLY A 99 2.25 0.27 -9.87
CA GLY A 99 2.36 -0.17 -8.48
C GLY A 99 2.87 -1.61 -8.27
N ASN A 100 3.37 -2.28 -9.31
CA ASN A 100 3.99 -3.61 -9.17
C ASN A 100 5.41 -3.48 -8.64
N VAL A 101 5.79 -4.41 -7.75
CA VAL A 101 7.15 -4.52 -7.25
C VAL A 101 8.08 -5.07 -8.33
N LEU A 102 9.16 -4.35 -8.60
CA LEU A 102 10.21 -4.74 -9.52
C LEU A 102 11.29 -5.55 -8.79
N GLN A 103 11.86 -6.53 -9.50
CA GLN A 103 12.95 -7.36 -8.99
C GLN A 103 14.09 -7.40 -10.01
N ASP A 104 15.28 -7.78 -9.54
CA ASP A 104 16.45 -7.92 -10.40
C ASP A 104 16.22 -9.02 -11.44
N GLY A 105 16.64 -8.79 -12.68
CA GLY A 105 16.44 -9.71 -13.79
C GLY A 105 15.05 -9.63 -14.46
N ASP A 106 14.15 -8.78 -13.97
CA ASP A 106 12.80 -8.66 -14.53
C ASP A 106 12.78 -7.96 -15.92
N THR A 107 11.62 -8.00 -16.58
CA THR A 107 11.44 -7.43 -17.91
C THR A 107 10.41 -6.31 -17.87
N ILE A 108 10.83 -5.12 -18.29
CA ILE A 108 10.01 -3.92 -18.25
C ILE A 108 9.72 -3.39 -19.65
N THR A 109 8.69 -2.56 -19.75
CA THR A 109 8.36 -1.80 -20.95
C THR A 109 8.17 -0.33 -20.61
N VAL A 110 8.69 0.54 -21.47
CA VAL A 110 8.58 1.99 -21.33
C VAL A 110 7.21 2.47 -21.79
N ILE A 111 6.55 3.30 -20.98
CA ILE A 111 5.16 3.75 -21.20
C ILE A 111 5.09 5.11 -21.92
N LYS A 112 6.13 5.95 -21.79
CA LYS A 112 6.21 7.29 -22.38
C LYS A 112 7.43 7.44 -23.27
N ASP A 113 7.36 8.31 -24.27
CA ASP A 113 8.52 8.63 -25.09
C ASP A 113 9.53 9.46 -24.30
N LEU A 114 10.81 9.07 -24.40
CA LEU A 114 11.91 9.75 -23.75
C LEU A 114 13.02 9.98 -24.76
N LYS A 115 13.46 11.24 -24.87
CA LYS A 115 14.64 11.60 -25.64
C LYS A 115 15.88 11.49 -24.75
N VAL A 116 16.78 10.58 -25.11
CA VAL A 116 18.04 10.39 -24.39
C VAL A 116 18.95 11.59 -24.68
N LYS A 117 19.36 12.30 -23.62
CA LYS A 117 20.36 13.37 -23.76
C LYS A 117 21.70 12.73 -24.12
N GLY A 118 22.21 13.03 -25.31
CA GLY A 118 23.48 12.48 -25.81
C GLY A 118 23.35 11.42 -26.90
N SER A 119 22.13 11.07 -27.31
CA SER A 119 21.90 10.18 -28.46
C SER A 119 20.79 10.73 -29.36
N SER A 120 20.96 10.60 -30.67
CA SER A 120 19.92 10.97 -31.65
C SER A 120 18.75 9.98 -31.67
N LEU A 121 18.85 8.89 -30.90
CA LEU A 121 17.82 7.86 -30.79
C LEU A 121 16.77 8.25 -29.74
N VAL A 122 15.51 8.14 -30.13
CA VAL A 122 14.35 8.40 -29.26
C VAL A 122 13.81 7.06 -28.79
N VAL A 123 13.75 6.85 -27.47
CA VAL A 123 13.12 5.66 -26.89
C VAL A 123 11.61 5.88 -26.99
N LYS A 124 10.96 5.15 -27.90
CA LYS A 124 9.52 5.21 -28.07
C LYS A 124 8.83 4.33 -27.03
N VAL A 125 7.59 4.67 -26.73
CA VAL A 125 6.68 3.80 -25.96
C VAL A 125 6.66 2.39 -26.57
N GLY A 126 6.65 1.37 -25.72
CA GLY A 126 6.67 -0.03 -26.13
C GLY A 126 8.07 -0.63 -26.27
N THR A 127 9.14 0.12 -25.97
CA THR A 127 10.50 -0.43 -25.90
C THR A 127 10.58 -1.39 -24.72
N LYS A 128 10.84 -2.68 -25.01
CA LYS A 128 10.98 -3.74 -24.02
C LYS A 128 12.44 -3.91 -23.63
N VAL A 129 12.74 -3.80 -22.34
CA VAL A 129 14.09 -3.98 -21.80
C VAL A 129 14.09 -5.17 -20.86
N LYS A 130 15.02 -6.09 -21.08
CA LYS A 130 15.16 -7.34 -20.31
C LYS A 130 16.34 -7.18 -19.36
N ASN A 131 16.33 -7.95 -18.26
CA ASN A 131 17.44 -7.99 -17.30
C ASN A 131 17.69 -6.63 -16.63
N ILE A 132 16.68 -6.09 -15.95
CA ILE A 132 16.87 -4.88 -15.15
C ILE A 132 17.70 -5.16 -13.91
N ARG A 133 18.47 -4.16 -13.47
CA ARG A 133 19.16 -4.16 -12.18
C ARG A 133 18.66 -3.03 -11.31
N LEU A 134 18.30 -3.33 -10.07
CA LEU A 134 17.86 -2.31 -9.13
C LEU A 134 19.08 -1.67 -8.48
N VAL A 135 19.08 -0.35 -8.39
CA VAL A 135 20.16 0.43 -7.77
C VAL A 135 19.56 1.52 -6.90
N ASP A 136 20.18 1.77 -5.75
CA ASP A 136 19.80 2.90 -4.90
C ASP A 136 20.57 4.16 -5.34
N GLY A 137 19.85 5.12 -5.89
CA GLY A 137 20.40 6.37 -6.38
C GLY A 137 19.33 7.31 -6.95
N ASP A 138 19.74 8.30 -7.73
CA ASP A 138 18.82 9.24 -8.40
C ASP A 138 17.94 8.55 -9.47
N HIS A 139 18.42 7.43 -9.99
CA HIS A 139 17.70 6.57 -10.92
C HIS A 139 17.63 5.18 -10.33
N ASP A 140 16.42 4.66 -10.11
CA ASP A 140 16.22 3.39 -9.38
C ASP A 140 16.50 2.13 -10.23
N ILE A 141 16.55 2.26 -11.56
CA ILE A 141 16.65 1.12 -12.49
C ILE A 141 17.81 1.32 -13.46
N ASP A 142 18.78 0.42 -13.43
CA ASP A 142 19.82 0.27 -14.45
C ASP A 142 19.40 -0.81 -15.45
N CYS A 143 19.45 -0.51 -16.74
CA CYS A 143 19.03 -1.44 -17.76
C CYS A 143 19.94 -1.37 -18.99
N LYS A 144 20.13 -2.51 -19.66
CA LYS A 144 20.93 -2.59 -20.88
C LYS A 144 20.03 -2.77 -22.09
N ILE A 145 20.07 -1.81 -23.01
CA ILE A 145 19.33 -1.85 -24.26
C ILE A 145 20.30 -2.24 -25.38
N ASP A 146 19.94 -3.26 -26.17
CA ASP A 146 20.73 -3.68 -27.32
C ASP A 146 20.81 -2.54 -28.36
N GLY A 147 22.04 -2.15 -28.73
CA GLY A 147 22.31 -1.04 -29.65
C GLY A 147 22.49 0.35 -29.03
N ILE A 148 22.06 0.59 -27.80
CA ILE A 148 22.23 1.89 -27.09
C ILE A 148 23.24 1.77 -25.93
N GLY A 149 23.30 0.60 -25.28
CA GLY A 149 24.19 0.34 -24.14
C GLY A 149 23.46 0.33 -22.80
N ALA A 150 24.20 0.52 -21.71
CA ALA A 150 23.64 0.63 -20.36
C ALA A 150 23.07 2.03 -20.14
N MET A 151 21.82 2.10 -19.69
CA MET A 151 21.10 3.34 -19.41
C MET A 151 20.30 3.21 -18.12
N LYS A 152 20.27 4.30 -17.35
CA LYS A 152 19.49 4.40 -16.12
C LYS A 152 18.13 5.06 -16.39
N LEU A 153 17.08 4.51 -15.83
CA LEU A 153 15.69 4.95 -15.97
C LEU A 153 15.05 5.13 -14.60
N LYS A 154 14.00 5.97 -14.54
CA LYS A 154 13.19 6.14 -13.35
C LYS A 154 11.96 5.22 -13.39
N SER A 155 11.57 4.75 -12.21
CA SER A 155 10.46 3.81 -12.00
C SER A 155 9.08 4.32 -12.46
N GLU A 156 8.89 5.64 -12.53
CA GLU A 156 7.63 6.26 -12.97
C GLU A 156 7.29 6.07 -14.47
N PHE A 157 8.30 5.77 -15.31
CA PHE A 157 8.15 5.66 -16.77
C PHE A 157 8.11 4.23 -17.28
N VAL A 158 8.23 3.24 -16.39
CA VAL A 158 8.34 1.83 -16.74
C VAL A 158 7.16 1.05 -16.18
N ARG A 159 6.82 -0.05 -16.87
CA ARG A 159 5.84 -1.03 -16.44
C ARG A 159 6.41 -2.43 -16.55
N LYS A 160 6.19 -3.26 -15.54
CA LYS A 160 6.49 -4.70 -15.57
C LYS A 160 5.62 -5.40 -16.62
N VAL A 161 6.24 -6.26 -17.44
CA VAL A 161 5.58 -7.02 -18.54
C VAL A 161 5.19 -8.40 -18.08
#